data_AF-A0AAV5SUW7-F1
#
_entry.id   AF-A0AAV5SUW7-F1
#
_cell.length_a   1.000
_cell.length_b   1.000
_cell.length_c   1.000
_cell.angle_alpha   90.00
_cell.angle_beta   90.00
_cell.angle_gamma   90.00
#
_symmetry.space_group_name_H-M   'P 1'
#
loop_
_entity.id
_entity.type
_entity.pdbx_description
1 polymer ?
#
loop_
_entity_poly.entity_id
_entity_poly.type
_entity_poly.pdbx_seq_one_letter_code
_entity_poly.pdbx_strand_id
1 'polypeptide(L)'
;MGDGMRMTGENLATDPLSTLRMVKRVLMRKMESALERGFDVEANTCRRAIQRLEEYEARMEDLDERRADALIHNDQIEARRIENTMADCRDTCFRSIHVDLLLSKSELRSIGVASAWASE
;
A
#
# COMPACT_ATOMS: atom_id res chain seq x y z
N MET A 1 2.97 -24.69 -0.16
CA MET A 1 3.52 -23.64 0.72
C MET A 1 3.59 -22.36 -0.08
N GLY A 2 2.97 -21.29 0.42
CA GLY A 2 3.19 -19.90 0.03
C GLY A 2 2.68 -19.45 -1.34
N ASP A 3 1.44 -18.96 -1.41
CA ASP A 3 1.18 -17.72 -2.19
C ASP A 3 -0.14 -17.09 -1.73
N GLY A 4 -0.04 -16.12 -0.82
CA GLY A 4 -1.20 -15.52 -0.13
C GLY A 4 -1.73 -14.23 -0.76
N MET A 5 -1.07 -13.67 -1.77
CA MET A 5 -1.48 -12.41 -2.36
C MET A 5 -0.87 -12.32 -3.76
N ARG A 6 -1.72 -12.30 -4.80
CA ARG A 6 -1.26 -12.14 -6.18
C ARG A 6 -1.73 -10.79 -6.70
N MET A 7 -0.77 -9.91 -6.94
CA MET A 7 -1.04 -8.62 -7.57
C MET A 7 -1.39 -8.88 -9.04
N THR A 8 -2.67 -8.76 -9.40
CA THR A 8 -3.12 -8.84 -10.80
C THR A 8 -2.68 -7.54 -11.48
N GLY A 9 -1.67 -7.65 -12.33
CA GLY A 9 -0.89 -6.53 -12.88
C GLY A 9 -1.57 -5.64 -13.90
N GLU A 10 -2.87 -5.32 -13.77
CA GLU A 10 -3.55 -4.48 -14.78
C GLU A 10 -4.28 -3.24 -14.25
N ASN A 11 -4.49 -3.02 -12.94
CA ASN A 11 -5.32 -1.90 -12.49
C ASN A 11 -4.84 -1.10 -11.26
N LEU A 12 -3.54 -1.06 -10.99
CA LEU A 12 -2.97 -0.06 -10.10
C LEU A 12 -1.79 0.64 -10.76
N ALA A 13 -1.79 1.96 -10.65
CA ALA A 13 -0.73 2.86 -11.07
C ALA A 13 0.64 2.21 -10.95
N THR A 14 1.41 2.23 -12.03
CA THR A 14 2.77 1.69 -12.19
C THR A 14 3.76 2.10 -11.09
N ASP A 15 3.40 3.06 -10.24
CA ASP A 15 4.21 3.63 -9.18
C ASP A 15 3.81 3.08 -7.76
N PRO A 16 4.78 2.51 -7.01
CA PRO A 16 4.56 2.01 -5.65
C PRO A 16 4.02 3.03 -4.64
N LEU A 17 4.44 4.30 -4.73
CA LEU A 17 4.03 5.36 -3.80
C LEU A 17 2.55 5.72 -3.97
N SER A 18 2.12 5.86 -5.22
CA SER A 18 0.72 6.10 -5.60
C SER A 18 -0.20 5.00 -5.08
N THR A 19 0.25 3.75 -5.15
CA THR A 19 -0.50 2.59 -4.64
C THR A 19 -0.66 2.66 -3.12
N LEU A 20 0.42 2.96 -2.39
CA LEU A 20 0.36 3.13 -0.94
C LEU A 20 -0.63 4.25 -0.53
N ARG A 21 -0.56 5.40 -1.20
CA ARG A 21 -1.48 6.53 -0.98
C ARG A 21 -2.93 6.18 -1.26
N MET A 22 -3.19 5.27 -2.20
CA MET A 22 -4.54 4.78 -2.46
C MET A 22 -5.06 3.93 -1.31
N VAL A 23 -4.28 2.95 -0.84
CA VAL A 23 -4.64 2.10 0.31
C VAL A 23 -4.91 2.94 1.56
N LYS A 24 -4.05 3.92 1.84
CA LYS A 24 -4.23 4.86 2.94
C LYS A 24 -5.59 5.56 2.89
N ARG A 25 -5.98 6.08 1.72
CA ARG A 25 -7.30 6.73 1.51
C ARG A 25 -8.49 5.77 1.71
N VAL A 26 -8.35 4.50 1.33
CA VAL A 26 -9.40 3.50 1.60
C VAL A 26 -9.55 3.26 3.10
N LEU A 27 -8.44 3.05 3.81
CA LEU A 27 -8.45 2.80 5.24
C LEU A 27 -8.96 4.01 6.05
N MET A 28 -8.69 5.25 5.61
CA MET A 28 -9.27 6.45 6.23
C MET A 28 -10.80 6.43 6.16
N ARG A 29 -11.37 6.19 4.97
CA ARG A 29 -12.83 6.09 4.80
C ARG A 29 -13.44 4.95 5.62
N LYS A 30 -12.75 3.82 5.69
CA LYS A 30 -13.18 2.68 6.51
C LYS A 30 -13.17 3.01 8.00
N MET A 31 -12.12 3.70 8.46
CA MET A 31 -12.02 4.19 9.84
C MET A 31 -13.17 5.15 10.18
N GLU A 32 -13.46 6.12 9.32
CA GLU A 32 -14.56 7.08 9.49
C GLU A 32 -15.90 6.35 9.58
N SER A 33 -16.18 5.42 8.66
CA SER A 33 -17.40 4.62 8.69
C SER A 33 -17.51 3.73 9.94
N ALA A 34 -16.40 3.15 10.40
CA ALA A 34 -16.37 2.37 11.63
C ALA A 34 -16.66 3.24 12.88
N LEU A 35 -16.15 4.47 12.93
CA LEU A 35 -16.44 5.42 14.01
C LEU A 35 -17.92 5.82 14.02
N GLU A 36 -18.52 6.11 12.85
CA GLU A 36 -19.94 6.42 12.73
C GLU A 36 -20.85 5.28 13.22
N ARG A 37 -20.40 4.04 13.04
CA ARG A 37 -21.12 2.82 13.45
C ARG A 37 -20.84 2.39 14.89
N GLY A 38 -19.96 3.07 15.61
CA GLY A 38 -19.55 2.72 16.98
C GLY A 38 -18.64 1.49 17.06
N PHE A 39 -17.93 1.14 15.99
CA PHE A 39 -16.99 0.02 15.94
C PHE A 39 -15.57 0.46 16.29
N ASP A 40 -15.33 0.75 17.56
CA ASP A 40 -14.07 1.31 18.05
C ASP A 40 -12.84 0.43 17.77
N VAL A 41 -13.00 -0.90 17.80
CA VAL A 41 -11.91 -1.85 17.52
C VAL A 41 -11.49 -1.78 16.05
N GLU A 42 -12.44 -1.75 15.13
CA GLU A 42 -12.18 -1.65 13.69
C GLU A 42 -11.55 -0.28 13.35
N ALA A 43 -12.10 0.80 13.91
CA ALA A 43 -11.55 2.13 13.76
C ALA A 43 -10.10 2.24 14.28
N ASN A 44 -9.80 1.68 15.45
CA ASN A 44 -8.45 1.71 16.01
C ASN A 44 -7.47 0.84 15.20
N THR A 45 -7.94 -0.28 14.66
CA THR A 45 -7.12 -1.13 13.79
C THR A 45 -6.78 -0.40 12.48
N CYS A 46 -7.76 0.25 11.85
CA CYS A 46 -7.53 1.10 10.68
C CYS A 46 -6.56 2.25 10.99
N ARG A 47 -6.71 2.92 12.14
CA ARG A 47 -5.81 3.99 12.59
C ARG A 47 -4.36 3.52 12.68
N ARG A 48 -4.11 2.37 13.30
CA ARG A 48 -2.75 1.79 13.40
C ARG A 48 -2.16 1.44 12.04
N ALA A 49 -2.99 0.94 11.13
CA ALA A 49 -2.57 0.66 9.76
C ALA A 49 -2.21 1.95 9.01
N ILE A 50 -3.00 3.03 9.16
CA ILE A 50 -2.72 4.35 8.56
C ILE A 50 -1.40 4.92 9.09
N GLN A 51 -1.15 4.86 10.40
CA GLN A 51 0.12 5.32 10.99
C GLN A 51 1.32 4.59 10.39
N ARG A 52 1.22 3.27 10.22
CA ARG A 52 2.27 2.51 9.52
C ARG A 52 2.41 2.91 8.06
N LEU A 53 1.32 3.15 7.35
CA LEU A 53 1.40 3.63 5.98
C LEU A 53 2.10 4.98 5.89
N GLU A 54 1.89 5.89 6.84
CA GLU A 54 2.58 7.20 6.91
C GLU A 54 4.09 7.07 7.08
N GLU A 55 4.55 6.18 7.95
CA GLU A 55 5.98 5.91 8.13
C GLU A 55 6.63 5.39 6.84
N TYR A 56 5.94 4.52 6.11
CA TYR A 56 6.42 3.97 4.84
C TYR A 56 6.28 4.95 3.68
N GLU A 57 5.27 5.82 3.70
CA GLU A 57 5.09 6.91 2.73
C GLU A 57 6.29 7.84 2.75
N ALA A 58 6.67 8.36 3.94
CA ALA A 58 7.83 9.24 4.09
C ALA A 58 9.13 8.59 3.61
N ARG A 59 9.31 7.28 3.86
CA ARG A 59 10.47 6.52 3.36
C ARG A 59 10.46 6.38 1.83
N MET A 60 9.29 6.19 1.23
CA MET A 60 9.18 6.10 -0.22
C MET A 60 9.31 7.44 -0.92
N GLU A 61 8.94 8.55 -0.27
CA GLU A 61 9.20 9.90 -0.79
C GLU A 61 10.72 10.17 -0.89
N ASP A 62 11.51 9.82 0.15
CA ASP A 62 12.98 9.89 0.09
C ASP A 62 13.56 9.04 -1.06
N LEU A 63 13.05 7.83 -1.26
CA LEU A 63 13.46 6.97 -2.37
C LEU A 63 13.07 7.57 -3.72
N ASP A 64 11.89 8.16 -3.85
CA ASP A 64 11.45 8.78 -5.11
C ASP A 64 12.30 10.00 -5.48
N GLU A 65 12.65 10.84 -4.50
CA GLU A 65 13.59 11.95 -4.68
C GLU A 65 14.96 11.45 -5.18
N ARG A 66 15.51 10.44 -4.51
CA ARG A 66 16.79 9.82 -4.92
C ARG A 66 16.73 9.17 -6.30
N ARG A 67 15.58 8.59 -6.66
CA ARG A 67 15.34 8.04 -8.00
C ARG A 67 15.31 9.15 -9.04
N ALA A 68 14.65 10.28 -8.74
CA ALA A 68 14.63 11.44 -9.63
C ALA A 68 16.04 12.01 -9.84
N ASP A 69 16.84 12.13 -8.78
CA ASP A 69 18.25 12.55 -8.86
C ASP A 69 19.08 11.61 -9.74
N ALA A 70 18.93 10.29 -9.56
CA ALA A 70 19.62 9.30 -10.42
C ALA A 70 19.25 9.47 -11.90
N LEU A 71 17.97 9.76 -12.21
CA LEU A 71 17.51 10.03 -13.57
C LEU A 71 18.09 11.34 -14.13
N ILE A 72 18.19 12.40 -13.32
CA ILE A 72 18.83 13.67 -13.70
C ILE A 72 20.31 13.45 -14.07
N HIS A 73 21.00 12.58 -13.35
CA HIS A 73 22.39 12.19 -13.63
C HIS A 73 22.54 11.09 -14.70
N ASN A 74 21.43 10.69 -15.34
CA ASN A 74 21.34 9.63 -16.34
C ASN A 74 21.86 8.24 -15.86
N ASP A 75 21.81 7.99 -14.55
CA ASP A 75 22.08 6.69 -13.95
C ASP A 75 20.81 5.83 -13.94
N GLN A 76 20.52 5.24 -15.09
CA GLN A 76 19.35 4.38 -15.29
C GLN A 76 19.39 3.11 -14.45
N ILE A 77 20.58 2.62 -14.09
CA ILE A 77 20.75 1.39 -13.29
C ILE A 77 20.34 1.67 -11.85
N GLU A 78 20.84 2.76 -11.26
CA GLU A 78 20.48 3.13 -9.90
C GLU A 78 19.00 3.53 -9.81
N ALA A 79 18.47 4.29 -10.78
CA ALA A 79 17.05 4.63 -10.82
C ALA A 79 16.15 3.37 -10.81
N ARG A 80 16.53 2.32 -11.58
CA ARG A 80 15.79 1.06 -11.60
C ARG A 80 15.94 0.27 -10.30
N ARG A 81 17.12 0.30 -9.68
CA ARG A 81 17.35 -0.33 -8.37
C ARG A 81 16.47 0.29 -7.29
N ILE A 82 16.37 1.62 -7.29
CA ILE A 82 15.52 2.35 -6.34
C ILE A 82 14.04 2.04 -6.59
N GLU A 83 13.60 1.99 -7.85
CA GLU A 83 12.22 1.60 -8.19
C GLU A 83 11.84 0.22 -7.64
N ASN A 84 12.72 -0.78 -7.80
CA ASN A 84 12.51 -2.10 -7.20
C ASN A 84 12.46 -2.04 -5.65
N THR A 85 13.34 -1.23 -5.05
CA THR A 85 13.36 -1.02 -3.59
C THR A 85 12.04 -0.41 -3.10
N MET A 86 11.47 0.53 -3.85
CA MET A 86 10.15 1.12 -3.54
C MET A 86 9.04 0.06 -3.63
N ALA A 87 9.09 -0.83 -4.62
CA ALA A 87 8.13 -1.93 -4.73
C ALA A 87 8.23 -2.90 -3.53
N ASP A 88 9.44 -3.26 -3.12
CA ASP A 88 9.67 -4.10 -1.93
C ASP A 88 9.20 -3.42 -0.64
N CYS A 89 9.41 -2.10 -0.53
CA CYS A 89 8.95 -1.28 0.57
C CYS A 89 7.42 -1.30 0.69
N ARG A 90 6.71 -1.11 -0.43
CA ARG A 90 5.26 -1.24 -0.53
C ARG A 90 4.78 -2.62 -0.09
N ASP A 91 5.37 -3.68 -0.63
CA ASP A 91 4.92 -5.05 -0.34
C ASP A 91 5.16 -5.43 1.13
N THR A 92 6.27 -4.96 1.70
CA THR A 92 6.57 -5.11 3.14
C THR A 92 5.54 -4.37 3.99
N CYS A 93 5.21 -3.13 3.61
CA CYS A 93 4.20 -2.33 4.30
C CYS A 93 2.84 -3.06 4.31
N PHE A 94 2.39 -3.54 3.15
CA PHE A 94 1.09 -4.19 3.02
C PHE A 94 0.97 -5.48 3.83
N ARG A 95 2.04 -6.27 3.88
CA ARG A 95 2.12 -7.44 4.76
C ARG A 95 2.10 -7.04 6.24
N SER A 96 2.80 -5.98 6.61
CA SER A 96 2.93 -5.53 8.00
C SER A 96 1.63 -5.01 8.62
N ILE A 97 0.72 -4.49 7.79
CA ILE A 97 -0.60 -4.00 8.23
C ILE A 97 -1.73 -4.98 7.95
N HIS A 98 -1.43 -6.16 7.39
CA HIS A 98 -2.42 -7.17 7.00
C HIS A 98 -3.56 -6.57 6.17
N VAL A 99 -3.21 -5.88 5.07
CA VAL A 99 -4.19 -5.19 4.18
C VAL A 99 -5.32 -6.12 3.75
N ASP A 100 -5.01 -7.39 3.54
CA ASP A 100 -5.92 -8.46 3.13
C ASP A 100 -6.97 -8.83 4.20
N LEU A 101 -6.67 -8.60 5.48
CA LEU A 101 -7.62 -8.78 6.58
C LEU A 101 -8.43 -7.51 6.84
N LEU A 102 -7.87 -6.35 6.52
CA LEU A 102 -8.52 -5.05 6.74
C LEU A 102 -9.48 -4.66 5.63
N LEU A 103 -9.25 -5.11 4.40
CA LEU A 103 -10.05 -4.76 3.23
C LEU A 103 -10.82 -5.98 2.73
N SER A 104 -12.11 -5.81 2.44
CA SER A 104 -12.93 -6.85 1.83
C SER A 104 -12.48 -7.14 0.39
N LYS A 105 -12.95 -8.25 -0.20
CA LYS A 105 -12.67 -8.56 -1.61
C LYS A 105 -13.13 -7.47 -2.58
N SER A 106 -14.19 -6.74 -2.26
CA SER A 106 -14.69 -5.63 -3.10
C SER A 106 -13.81 -4.40 -2.94
N GLU A 107 -13.38 -4.08 -1.73
CA GLU A 107 -12.44 -2.98 -1.46
C GLU A 107 -11.08 -3.24 -2.12
N LEU A 108 -10.54 -4.45 -1.98
CA LEU A 108 -9.30 -4.88 -2.63
C LEU A 108 -9.38 -4.85 -4.15
N ARG A 109 -10.49 -5.31 -4.74
CA ARG A 109 -10.70 -5.21 -6.20
C ARG A 109 -10.79 -3.76 -6.67
N SER A 110 -11.41 -2.86 -5.89
CA SER A 110 -11.48 -1.43 -6.23
C SER A 110 -10.11 -0.74 -6.26
N ILE A 111 -9.14 -1.33 -5.56
CA ILE A 111 -7.73 -0.93 -5.57
C ILE A 111 -6.88 -1.94 -6.35
N GLY A 112 -7.41 -2.73 -7.28
CA GLY A 112 -6.63 -3.60 -8.17
C GLY A 112 -5.84 -4.75 -7.50
N VAL A 113 -6.15 -5.09 -6.25
CA VAL A 113 -5.51 -6.18 -5.51
C VAL A 113 -6.41 -7.43 -5.52
N ALA A 114 -5.89 -8.57 -5.98
CA ALA A 114 -6.56 -9.86 -5.88
C ALA A 114 -6.03 -10.64 -4.66
N SER A 115 -6.83 -10.74 -3.59
CA SER A 115 -6.53 -11.58 -2.42
C SER A 115 -7.41 -12.83 -2.42
N ALA A 116 -6.78 -13.99 -2.22
CA ALA A 116 -7.49 -15.26 -2.00
C ALA A 116 -8.15 -15.33 -0.61
N TRP A 117 -7.66 -14.53 0.35
CA TRP A 117 -8.02 -14.61 1.78
C TRP A 117 -9.06 -13.60 2.24
N ALA A 118 -9.32 -12.56 1.45
CA ALA A 118 -10.37 -11.61 1.81
C ALA A 118 -11.75 -12.30 1.75
N SER A 119 -12.59 -12.06 2.76
CA SER A 119 -13.99 -12.49 2.71
C SER A 119 -14.77 -11.64 1.69
N GLU A 120 -15.91 -12.15 1.21
CA GLU A 120 -16.89 -11.30 0.50
C GLU A 120 -17.37 -10.15 1.38
#